data_AF-A0A354GSQ9-F1
#
_entry.id   AF-A0A354GSQ9-F1
#
_cell.length_a   1.000
_cell.length_b   1.000
_cell.length_c   1.000
_cell.angle_alpha   90.00
_cell.angle_beta   90.00
_cell.angle_gamma   90.00
#
_symmetry.space_group_name_H-M   'P 1'
#
loop_
_entity.id
_entity.type
_entity.pdbx_description
1 polymer ?
#
loop_
_entity_poly.entity_id
_entity_poly.type
_entity_poly.pdbx_seq_one_letter_code
_entity_poly.pdbx_strand_id
1 'polypeptide(L)'
;MNETTTDGPAFAQNYLAEARIELAMAATGMKHCLGQLKESQVWWRPSESMNSVGNLLLHLCGNLRQRFRSVIDGLPDDRDRPTEFSERGPIPTPELLLRLDGVIDAADAVLAHLTPSRLLESRLYRSLRGDTEGTVQAVVLQTLMHLSGHVQEIIYITRLQLGDSYQFRSPPSPPAPDAKTIAADDVVFAGGMLPAHAPAAPAEVILAPAPSSGESRPAEAVGGPPLKDYLLDLEQEFQDQNDEGKV
;
A
#
# COMPACT_ATOMS: atom_id res chain seq x y z
N MET A 1 -5.50 -27.41 -31.63
CA MET A 1 -6.11 -26.90 -30.39
C MET A 1 -4.96 -26.32 -29.59
N ASN A 2 -4.86 -25.00 -29.50
CA ASN A 2 -3.85 -24.37 -28.65
C ASN A 2 -4.41 -24.43 -27.23
N GLU A 3 -3.92 -25.37 -26.44
CA GLU A 3 -4.00 -25.32 -24.98
C GLU A 3 -3.13 -24.15 -24.52
N THR A 4 -3.69 -22.94 -24.55
CA THR A 4 -3.22 -21.90 -23.64
C THR A 4 -3.78 -22.28 -22.27
N THR A 5 -3.10 -23.19 -21.58
CA THR A 5 -3.35 -23.45 -20.16
C THR A 5 -2.94 -22.19 -19.42
N THR A 6 -3.83 -21.21 -19.30
CA THR A 6 -3.70 -20.17 -18.29
C THR A 6 -3.95 -20.87 -16.95
N ASP A 7 -2.87 -21.34 -16.33
CA ASP A 7 -2.92 -22.09 -15.07
C ASP A 7 -3.34 -21.16 -13.92
N GLY A 8 -4.64 -20.90 -13.85
CA GLY A 8 -5.28 -20.10 -12.81
C GLY A 8 -4.94 -20.56 -11.39
N PRO A 9 -4.89 -21.88 -11.11
CA PRO A 9 -4.36 -22.39 -9.85
C PRO A 9 -2.93 -21.96 -9.56
N ALA A 10 -1.99 -22.07 -10.53
CA ALA A 10 -0.62 -21.61 -10.32
C ALA A 10 -0.53 -20.10 -10.11
N PHE A 11 -1.30 -19.30 -10.86
CA PHE A 11 -1.39 -17.85 -10.63
C PHE A 11 -1.89 -17.52 -9.22
N ALA A 12 -2.96 -18.19 -8.77
CA ALA A 12 -3.51 -17.99 -7.44
C ALA A 12 -2.51 -18.35 -6.33
N GLN A 13 -1.78 -19.45 -6.50
CA GLN A 13 -0.71 -19.85 -5.57
C GLN A 13 0.41 -18.81 -5.52
N ASN A 14 0.85 -18.30 -6.68
CA ASN A 14 1.87 -17.25 -6.74
C ASN A 14 1.37 -15.95 -6.09
N TYR A 15 0.15 -15.52 -6.39
CA TYR A 15 -0.46 -14.35 -5.77
C TYR A 15 -0.51 -14.45 -4.23
N LEU A 16 -0.92 -15.60 -3.70
CA LEU A 16 -0.96 -15.84 -2.25
C LEU A 16 0.45 -15.88 -1.64
N ALA A 17 1.44 -16.45 -2.34
CA ALA A 17 2.83 -16.44 -1.89
C ALA A 17 3.38 -15.00 -1.78
N GLU A 18 3.18 -14.18 -2.82
CA GLU A 18 3.59 -12.77 -2.82
C GLU A 18 2.85 -11.97 -1.73
N ALA A 19 1.55 -12.20 -1.55
CA ALA A 19 0.77 -11.56 -0.48
C ALA A 19 1.34 -11.84 0.92
N ARG A 20 1.81 -13.06 1.18
CA ARG A 20 2.44 -13.45 2.45
C ARG A 20 3.83 -12.84 2.61
N ILE A 21 4.60 -12.73 1.52
CA ILE A 21 5.90 -12.03 1.53
C ILE A 21 5.70 -10.55 1.89
N GLU A 22 4.76 -9.87 1.24
CA GLU A 22 4.44 -8.47 1.52
C GLU A 22 3.97 -8.25 2.96
N LEU A 23 3.11 -9.13 3.48
CA LEU A 23 2.68 -9.10 4.88
C LEU A 23 3.87 -9.23 5.84
N ALA A 24 4.77 -10.18 5.58
CA ALA A 24 5.96 -10.40 6.38
C ALA A 24 6.94 -9.21 6.31
N MET A 25 7.13 -8.62 5.13
CA MET A 25 7.96 -7.44 4.90
C MET A 25 7.42 -6.21 5.66
N ALA A 26 6.11 -5.98 5.62
CA ALA A 26 5.45 -4.92 6.37
C ALA A 26 5.62 -5.10 7.90
N ALA A 27 5.35 -6.30 8.43
CA ALA A 27 5.55 -6.62 9.85
C ALA A 27 7.00 -6.36 10.28
N THR A 28 7.93 -6.81 9.45
CA THR A 28 9.37 -6.70 9.64
C THR A 28 9.81 -5.22 9.62
N GLY A 29 9.25 -4.40 8.73
CA GLY A 29 9.46 -2.94 8.69
C GLY A 29 8.96 -2.21 9.95
N MET A 30 7.74 -2.52 10.41
CA MET A 30 7.17 -1.93 11.63
C MET A 30 7.99 -2.29 12.88
N LYS A 31 8.33 -3.57 13.05
CA LYS A 31 9.16 -4.06 14.17
C LYS A 31 10.53 -3.37 14.22
N HIS A 32 11.13 -3.15 13.05
CA HIS A 32 12.41 -2.45 12.92
C HIS A 32 12.35 -1.00 13.40
N CYS A 33 11.27 -0.29 13.06
CA CYS A 33 11.06 1.07 13.55
C CYS A 33 10.86 1.08 15.06
N LEU A 34 10.00 0.20 15.58
CA LEU A 34 9.72 0.11 17.02
C LEU A 34 10.94 -0.26 17.86
N GLY A 35 11.83 -1.10 17.33
CA GLY A 35 13.08 -1.47 18.00
C GLY A 35 14.07 -0.31 18.16
N GLN A 36 13.89 0.79 17.43
CA GLN A 36 14.76 1.97 17.51
C GLN A 36 14.16 3.11 18.33
N LEU A 37 12.85 3.09 18.59
CA LEU A 37 12.14 4.17 19.28
C LEU A 37 12.02 3.89 20.78
N LYS A 38 12.20 4.94 21.59
CA LYS A 38 11.77 4.94 22.99
C LYS A 38 10.24 5.00 23.05
N GLU A 39 9.66 4.56 24.15
CA GLU A 39 8.20 4.59 24.36
C GLU A 39 7.60 5.99 24.15
N SER A 40 8.26 7.05 24.64
CA SER A 40 7.82 8.43 24.41
C SER A 40 7.82 8.84 22.93
N GLN A 41 8.71 8.26 22.11
CA GLN A 41 8.79 8.53 20.68
C GLN A 41 7.76 7.73 19.88
N VAL A 42 7.37 6.54 20.35
CA VAL A 42 6.26 5.77 19.78
C VAL A 42 4.95 6.55 19.87
N TRP A 43 4.74 7.25 20.99
CA TRP A 43 3.53 8.03 21.27
C TRP A 43 3.66 9.53 20.93
N TRP A 44 4.82 9.95 20.44
CA TRP A 44 5.03 11.33 19.98
C TRP A 44 4.21 11.62 18.73
N ARG A 45 3.69 12.85 18.66
CA ARG A 45 2.92 13.37 17.52
C ARG A 45 3.56 14.67 17.03
N PRO A 46 3.61 14.91 15.71
CA PRO A 46 4.04 16.21 15.18
C PRO A 46 3.12 17.36 15.59
N SER A 47 1.82 17.09 15.74
CA SER A 47 0.81 18.00 16.28
C SER A 47 -0.34 17.21 16.92
N GLU A 48 -1.18 17.86 17.72
CA GLU A 48 -2.27 17.19 18.44
C GLU A 48 -3.29 16.49 17.53
N SER A 49 -3.49 17.00 16.31
CA SER A 49 -4.41 16.41 15.33
C SER A 49 -3.79 15.28 14.50
N MET A 50 -2.49 15.05 14.61
CA MET A 50 -1.77 14.03 13.84
C MET A 50 -1.63 12.71 14.60
N ASN A 51 -1.33 11.65 13.85
CA ASN A 51 -1.13 10.32 14.40
C ASN A 51 0.29 10.13 14.91
N SER A 52 0.42 9.40 16.03
CA SER A 52 1.71 8.84 16.47
C SER A 52 1.97 7.49 15.79
N VAL A 53 3.19 6.97 15.92
CA VAL A 53 3.51 5.59 15.50
C VAL A 53 2.62 4.57 16.22
N GLY A 54 2.33 4.80 17.51
CA GLY A 54 1.39 3.98 18.29
C GLY A 54 -0.01 3.93 17.69
N ASN A 55 -0.55 5.09 17.24
CA ASN A 55 -1.87 5.13 16.60
C ASN A 55 -1.90 4.40 15.27
N LEU A 56 -0.88 4.58 14.44
CA LEU A 56 -0.77 3.88 13.16
C LEU A 56 -0.72 2.36 13.37
N LEU A 57 -0.01 1.90 14.40
CA LEU A 57 0.03 0.47 14.76
C LEU A 57 -1.32 -0.07 15.22
N LEU A 58 -2.01 0.63 16.12
CA LEU A 58 -3.36 0.25 16.55
C LEU A 58 -4.30 0.18 15.35
N HIS A 59 -4.22 1.17 14.47
CA HIS A 59 -5.02 1.24 13.26
C HIS A 59 -4.77 0.04 12.32
N LEU A 60 -3.50 -0.28 12.08
CA LEU A 60 -3.11 -1.42 11.26
C LEU A 60 -3.54 -2.74 11.88
N CYS A 61 -3.49 -2.88 13.22
CA CYS A 61 -3.99 -4.07 13.90
C CYS A 61 -5.50 -4.24 13.73
N GLY A 62 -6.28 -3.16 13.93
CA GLY A 62 -7.72 -3.18 13.70
C GLY A 62 -8.09 -3.46 12.24
N ASN A 63 -7.36 -2.87 11.29
CA ASN A 63 -7.55 -3.08 9.85
C ASN A 63 -7.29 -4.53 9.44
N LEU A 64 -6.13 -5.09 9.78
CA LEU A 64 -5.79 -6.48 9.45
C LEU A 64 -6.79 -7.46 10.04
N ARG A 65 -7.14 -7.28 11.32
CA ARG A 65 -8.11 -8.13 12.00
C ARG A 65 -9.46 -8.10 11.31
N GLN A 66 -10.02 -6.91 11.06
CA GLN A 66 -11.32 -6.77 10.38
C GLN A 66 -11.28 -7.38 8.96
N ARG A 67 -10.25 -7.08 8.17
CA ARG A 67 -10.16 -7.53 6.78
C ARG A 67 -10.02 -9.06 6.68
N PHE A 68 -9.11 -9.65 7.43
CA PHE A 68 -8.86 -11.09 7.32
C PHE A 68 -9.88 -11.93 8.09
N ARG A 69 -10.25 -11.53 9.30
CA ARG A 69 -11.13 -12.35 10.16
C ARG A 69 -12.60 -12.10 9.88
N SER A 70 -13.00 -10.84 9.72
CA SER A 70 -14.42 -10.51 9.55
C SER A 70 -14.85 -10.53 8.09
N VAL A 71 -14.12 -9.86 7.19
CA VAL A 71 -14.52 -9.78 5.77
C VAL A 71 -14.27 -11.10 5.04
N ILE A 72 -13.05 -11.65 5.12
CA ILE A 72 -12.70 -12.86 4.35
C ILE A 72 -13.32 -14.12 4.97
N ASP A 73 -13.18 -14.29 6.29
CA ASP A 73 -13.64 -15.48 7.02
C ASP A 73 -15.03 -15.35 7.66
N GLY A 74 -15.68 -14.19 7.60
CA GLY A 74 -17.06 -14.01 8.05
C GLY A 74 -17.25 -14.00 9.58
N LEU A 75 -16.18 -13.81 10.37
CA LEU A 75 -16.29 -13.72 11.82
C LEU A 75 -16.88 -12.36 12.24
N PRO A 76 -17.48 -12.26 13.46
CA PRO A 76 -17.96 -10.98 13.97
C PRO A 76 -16.88 -9.89 13.96
N ASP A 77 -17.30 -8.67 13.65
CA ASP A 77 -16.44 -7.49 13.72
C ASP A 77 -16.76 -6.67 14.98
N ASP A 78 -15.81 -6.63 15.90
CA ASP A 78 -15.83 -5.82 17.13
C ASP A 78 -14.79 -4.68 17.06
N ARG A 79 -14.47 -4.19 15.85
CA ARG A 79 -13.47 -3.12 15.66
C ARG A 79 -14.00 -1.77 16.17
N ASP A 80 -13.26 -1.19 17.11
CA ASP A 80 -13.46 0.19 17.57
C ASP A 80 -12.46 1.13 16.86
N ARG A 81 -12.80 1.54 15.62
CA ARG A 81 -11.94 2.42 14.82
C ARG A 81 -11.67 3.78 15.48
N PRO A 82 -12.64 4.48 16.09
CA PRO A 82 -12.36 5.75 16.76
C PRO A 82 -11.26 5.66 17.81
N THR A 83 -11.23 4.60 18.63
CA THR A 83 -10.21 4.46 19.68
C THR A 83 -8.79 4.27 19.13
N GLU A 84 -8.63 3.67 17.94
CA GLU A 84 -7.32 3.52 17.28
C GLU A 84 -6.61 4.88 17.08
N PHE A 85 -7.39 5.93 16.79
CA PHE A 85 -6.88 7.28 16.53
C PHE A 85 -6.95 8.19 17.77
N SER A 86 -7.92 7.99 18.66
CA SER A 86 -8.07 8.81 19.87
C SER A 86 -7.14 8.40 21.00
N GLU A 87 -6.56 7.19 21.00
CA GLU A 87 -5.61 6.74 22.02
C GLU A 87 -4.41 7.70 22.14
N ARG A 88 -4.05 8.02 23.39
CA ARG A 88 -2.96 8.92 23.76
C ARG A 88 -1.78 8.17 24.39
N GLY A 89 -1.99 6.94 24.84
CA GLY A 89 -0.95 6.08 25.38
C GLY A 89 -0.38 6.56 26.72
N PRO A 90 0.78 6.01 27.15
CA PRO A 90 1.52 4.96 26.45
C PRO A 90 0.96 3.57 26.72
N ILE A 91 0.64 2.83 25.64
CA ILE A 91 0.65 1.36 25.69
C ILE A 91 2.10 0.92 25.50
N PRO A 92 2.64 0.01 26.33
CA PRO A 92 4.00 -0.47 26.21
C PRO A 92 4.34 -1.04 24.84
N THR A 93 5.52 -0.70 24.30
CA THR A 93 6.01 -1.23 23.02
C THR A 93 5.93 -2.76 22.94
N PRO A 94 6.31 -3.55 23.98
CA PRO A 94 6.15 -5.00 23.95
C PRO A 94 4.69 -5.45 23.77
N GLU A 95 3.73 -4.73 24.33
CA GLU A 95 2.31 -5.03 24.18
C GLU A 95 1.81 -4.69 22.77
N LEU A 96 2.25 -3.57 22.20
CA LEU A 96 1.96 -3.22 20.80
C LEU A 96 2.52 -4.26 19.83
N LEU A 97 3.75 -4.75 20.08
CA LEU A 97 4.38 -5.80 19.29
C LEU A 97 3.61 -7.13 19.40
N LEU A 98 3.17 -7.50 20.61
CA LEU A 98 2.37 -8.70 20.81
C LEU A 98 1.03 -8.63 20.06
N ARG A 99 0.35 -7.48 20.10
CA ARG A 99 -0.88 -7.25 19.32
C ARG A 99 -0.61 -7.37 17.82
N LEU A 100 0.47 -6.75 17.33
CA LEU A 100 0.89 -6.83 15.93
C LEU A 100 1.15 -8.28 15.51
N ASP A 101 1.90 -9.03 16.31
CA ASP A 101 2.22 -10.43 16.01
C ASP A 101 0.96 -11.28 15.91
N GLY A 102 0.03 -11.13 16.87
CA GLY A 102 -1.23 -11.86 16.84
C GLY A 102 -2.07 -11.61 15.59
N VAL A 103 -2.13 -10.35 15.10
CA VAL A 103 -2.90 -10.04 13.88
C VAL A 103 -2.16 -10.45 12.60
N ILE A 104 -0.82 -10.39 12.56
CA ILE A 104 -0.02 -10.85 11.42
C ILE A 104 -0.13 -12.36 11.29
N ASP A 105 0.01 -13.11 12.38
CA ASP A 105 -0.12 -14.57 12.38
C ASP A 105 -1.55 -14.98 11.97
N ALA A 106 -2.56 -14.27 12.46
CA ALA A 106 -3.94 -14.52 12.06
C ALA A 106 -4.17 -14.24 10.57
N ALA A 107 -3.63 -13.15 10.02
CA ALA A 107 -3.74 -12.84 8.59
C ALA A 107 -2.99 -13.85 7.72
N ASP A 108 -1.77 -14.23 8.10
CA ASP A 108 -0.98 -15.25 7.40
C ASP A 108 -1.69 -16.60 7.38
N ALA A 109 -2.30 -16.99 8.52
CA ALA A 109 -3.10 -18.20 8.60
C ALA A 109 -4.28 -18.18 7.63
N VAL A 110 -4.98 -17.05 7.46
CA VAL A 110 -6.05 -16.93 6.46
C VAL A 110 -5.48 -17.08 5.05
N LEU A 111 -4.42 -16.33 4.71
CA LEU A 111 -3.76 -16.39 3.40
C LEU A 111 -3.31 -17.81 3.03
N ALA A 112 -2.74 -18.55 3.99
CA ALA A 112 -2.25 -19.91 3.79
C ALA A 112 -3.35 -20.93 3.45
N HIS A 113 -4.61 -20.66 3.80
CA HIS A 113 -5.74 -21.56 3.58
C HIS A 113 -6.71 -21.08 2.47
N LEU A 114 -6.43 -19.96 1.83
CA LEU A 114 -7.24 -19.51 0.69
C LEU A 114 -7.02 -20.42 -0.53
N THR A 115 -8.13 -20.82 -1.15
CA THR A 115 -8.10 -21.59 -2.40
C THR A 115 -8.32 -20.65 -3.59
N PRO A 116 -7.97 -21.08 -4.83
CA PRO A 116 -8.27 -20.30 -6.04
C PRO A 116 -9.76 -19.94 -6.18
N SER A 117 -10.67 -20.83 -5.78
CA SER A 117 -12.10 -20.55 -5.80
C SER A 117 -12.51 -19.50 -4.75
N ARG A 118 -11.96 -19.59 -3.53
CA ARG A 118 -12.25 -18.61 -2.46
C ARG A 118 -11.77 -17.20 -2.83
N LEU A 119 -10.66 -17.07 -3.55
CA LEU A 119 -10.16 -15.77 -4.02
C LEU A 119 -11.15 -15.03 -4.92
N LEU A 120 -12.00 -15.76 -5.65
CA LEU A 120 -13.01 -15.21 -6.56
C LEU A 120 -14.36 -14.95 -5.88
N GLU A 121 -14.53 -15.39 -4.62
CA GLU A 121 -15.76 -15.13 -3.91
C GLU A 121 -15.93 -13.64 -3.61
N SER A 122 -17.15 -13.16 -3.81
CA SER A 122 -17.51 -11.79 -3.47
C SER A 122 -17.71 -11.61 -1.97
N ARG A 123 -17.32 -10.44 -1.46
CA ARG A 123 -17.51 -10.00 -0.08
C ARG A 123 -17.97 -8.56 -0.05
N LEU A 124 -18.99 -8.33 0.77
CA LEU A 124 -19.37 -6.97 1.17
C LEU A 124 -18.47 -6.50 2.31
N TYR A 125 -17.94 -5.29 2.18
CA TYR A 125 -17.15 -4.66 3.22
C TYR A 125 -17.27 -3.14 3.16
N ARG A 126 -16.91 -2.48 4.25
CA ARG A 126 -16.88 -1.02 4.28
C ARG A 126 -15.54 -0.48 3.77
N SER A 127 -15.61 0.42 2.80
CA SER A 127 -14.50 1.27 2.36
C SER A 127 -14.68 2.69 2.89
N LEU A 128 -13.77 3.61 2.54
CA LEU A 128 -13.97 5.04 2.80
C LEU A 128 -15.18 5.60 2.04
N ARG A 129 -15.56 4.96 0.93
CA ARG A 129 -16.67 5.32 0.03
C ARG A 129 -18.03 4.78 0.49
N GLY A 130 -18.08 4.14 1.67
CA GLY A 130 -19.24 3.38 2.15
C GLY A 130 -19.13 1.88 1.87
N ASP A 131 -20.27 1.21 1.92
CA ASP A 131 -20.35 -0.23 1.69
C ASP A 131 -20.04 -0.55 0.23
N THR A 132 -19.12 -1.48 0.01
CA THR A 132 -18.63 -1.87 -1.30
C THR A 132 -18.56 -3.39 -1.40
N GLU A 133 -18.58 -3.89 -2.62
CA GLU A 133 -18.49 -5.30 -2.93
C GLU A 133 -17.20 -5.56 -3.71
N GLY A 134 -16.45 -6.59 -3.34
CA GLY A 134 -15.25 -6.98 -4.07
C GLY A 134 -14.88 -8.43 -3.80
N THR A 135 -14.09 -9.00 -4.70
CA THR A 135 -13.57 -10.37 -4.51
C THR A 135 -12.63 -10.44 -3.32
N VAL A 136 -12.48 -11.61 -2.70
CA VAL A 136 -11.47 -11.84 -1.66
C VAL A 136 -10.07 -11.44 -2.13
N GLN A 137 -9.73 -11.70 -3.40
CA GLN A 137 -8.49 -11.21 -4.01
C GLN A 137 -8.38 -9.67 -3.94
N ALA A 138 -9.42 -8.94 -4.31
CA ALA A 138 -9.42 -7.48 -4.23
C ALA A 138 -9.27 -6.99 -2.78
N VAL A 139 -9.92 -7.64 -1.82
CA VAL A 139 -9.81 -7.33 -0.39
C VAL A 139 -8.37 -7.53 0.10
N VAL A 140 -7.72 -8.65 -0.24
CA VAL A 140 -6.32 -8.91 0.14
C VAL A 140 -5.41 -7.84 -0.47
N LEU A 141 -5.54 -7.56 -1.77
CA LEU A 141 -4.71 -6.56 -2.45
C LEU A 141 -4.85 -5.18 -1.79
N GLN A 142 -6.08 -4.70 -1.59
CA GLN A 142 -6.33 -3.39 -0.97
C GLN A 142 -5.82 -3.32 0.47
N THR A 143 -5.96 -4.41 1.23
CA THR A 143 -5.46 -4.49 2.60
C THR A 143 -3.94 -4.35 2.65
N LEU A 144 -3.22 -5.03 1.76
CA LEU A 144 -1.76 -4.95 1.69
C LEU A 144 -1.28 -3.58 1.19
N MET A 145 -1.94 -2.97 0.21
CA MET A 145 -1.62 -1.60 -0.22
C MET A 145 -1.79 -0.59 0.91
N HIS A 146 -2.89 -0.69 1.65
CA HIS A 146 -3.16 0.15 2.82
C HIS A 146 -2.11 -0.08 3.94
N LEU A 147 -1.77 -1.34 4.21
CA LEU A 147 -0.72 -1.71 5.17
C LEU A 147 0.61 -1.06 4.78
N SER A 148 1.07 -1.27 3.54
CA SER A 148 2.33 -0.71 3.04
C SER A 148 2.34 0.81 3.07
N GLY A 149 1.23 1.48 2.76
CA GLY A 149 1.09 2.94 2.88
C GLY A 149 1.42 3.44 4.28
N HIS A 150 0.78 2.88 5.31
CA HIS A 150 1.05 3.29 6.70
C HIS A 150 2.40 2.80 7.24
N VAL A 151 2.95 1.69 6.74
CA VAL A 151 4.33 1.28 7.07
C VAL A 151 5.32 2.37 6.63
N GLN A 152 5.11 2.98 5.47
CA GLN A 152 5.95 4.08 4.99
C GLN A 152 5.77 5.36 5.84
N GLU A 153 4.56 5.64 6.33
CA GLU A 153 4.33 6.72 7.30
C GLU A 153 5.08 6.46 8.62
N ILE A 154 5.03 5.23 9.15
CA ILE A 154 5.76 4.83 10.36
C ILE A 154 7.27 5.01 10.15
N ILE A 155 7.81 4.56 9.02
CA ILE A 155 9.22 4.74 8.67
C ILE A 155 9.56 6.24 8.60
N TYR A 156 8.71 7.05 7.96
CA TYR A 156 8.92 8.49 7.85
C TYR A 156 8.94 9.17 9.23
N ILE A 157 7.95 8.91 10.09
CA ILE A 157 7.89 9.49 11.45
C ILE A 157 9.10 9.04 12.28
N THR A 158 9.50 7.78 12.16
CA THR A 158 10.68 7.23 12.85
C THR A 158 11.96 7.97 12.41
N ARG A 159 12.14 8.16 11.09
CA ARG A 159 13.28 8.90 10.54
C ARG A 159 13.26 10.37 10.92
N LEU A 160 12.09 11.00 10.93
CA LEU A 160 11.92 12.38 11.35
C LEU A 160 12.40 12.60 12.80
N GLN A 161 12.12 11.63 13.68
CA GLN A 161 12.51 11.71 15.09
C GLN A 161 13.98 11.34 15.34
N LEU A 162 14.52 10.35 14.62
CA LEU A 162 15.88 9.85 14.85
C LEU A 162 16.96 10.61 14.05
N GLY A 163 16.59 11.27 12.96
CA GLY A 163 17.54 11.93 12.06
C GLY A 163 18.67 10.99 11.65
N ASP A 164 19.91 11.45 11.81
CA ASP A 164 21.12 10.68 11.48
C ASP A 164 21.32 9.42 12.33
N SER A 165 20.59 9.28 13.45
CA SER A 165 20.65 8.07 14.29
C SER A 165 19.77 6.93 13.78
N TYR A 166 18.98 7.14 12.72
CA TYR A 166 18.16 6.09 12.12
C TYR A 166 19.03 5.00 11.48
N GLN A 167 18.75 3.74 11.81
CA GLN A 167 19.42 2.59 11.25
C GLN A 167 18.63 2.05 10.07
N PHE A 168 19.23 2.02 8.88
CA PHE A 168 18.62 1.42 7.70
C PHE A 168 18.71 -0.11 7.75
N ARG A 169 17.66 -0.81 7.30
CA ARG A 169 17.66 -2.28 7.18
C ARG A 169 18.73 -2.79 6.21
N SER A 170 18.89 -2.08 5.09
CA SER A 170 19.99 -2.25 4.15
C SER A 170 20.69 -0.91 4.06
N PRO A 171 21.85 -0.72 4.71
CA PRO A 171 22.55 0.55 4.65
C PRO A 171 22.88 0.89 3.18
N PRO A 172 22.69 2.15 2.76
CA PRO A 172 23.04 2.54 1.40
C PRO A 172 24.52 2.27 1.18
N SER A 173 24.87 1.70 0.03
CA SER A 173 26.26 1.63 -0.40
C SER A 173 26.83 3.05 -0.40
N PRO A 174 28.07 3.26 0.07
CA PRO A 174 28.71 4.55 -0.13
C PRO A 174 28.67 4.88 -1.63
N PRO A 175 28.47 6.17 -2.00
CA PRO A 175 28.52 6.55 -3.39
C PRO A 175 29.83 6.04 -3.99
N ALA A 176 29.75 5.50 -5.21
CA ALA A 176 30.95 5.05 -5.89
C ALA A 176 31.97 6.22 -5.91
N PRO A 177 33.27 5.96 -5.71
CA PRO A 177 34.28 7.01 -5.63
C PRO A 177 34.30 7.96 -6.85
N ASP A 178 33.73 7.52 -7.98
CA ASP A 178 33.60 8.28 -9.23
C ASP A 178 32.15 8.64 -9.60
N ALA A 179 31.19 8.47 -8.69
CA ALA A 179 29.83 8.97 -8.89
C ALA A 179 29.89 10.49 -8.97
N LYS A 180 29.80 11.04 -10.18
CA LYS A 180 29.64 12.48 -10.40
C LYS A 180 28.37 12.92 -9.69
N THR A 181 28.51 13.41 -8.48
CA THR A 181 27.47 14.19 -7.82
C THR A 181 27.43 15.50 -8.58
N ILE A 182 26.49 15.63 -9.51
CA ILE A 182 26.22 16.92 -10.13
C ILE A 182 25.63 17.77 -9.01
N ALA A 183 26.28 18.86 -8.62
CA ALA A 183 25.66 19.78 -7.67
C ALA A 183 24.33 20.25 -8.26
N ALA A 184 23.30 20.47 -7.44
CA ALA A 184 22.01 20.96 -7.95
C ALA A 184 22.18 22.24 -8.80
N ASP A 185 23.23 23.02 -8.47
CA ASP A 185 23.62 24.26 -9.14
C ASP A 185 24.37 24.04 -10.47
N ASP A 186 24.92 22.86 -10.70
CA ASP A 186 25.63 22.48 -11.93
C ASP A 186 24.67 21.97 -13.02
N VAL A 187 23.36 21.85 -12.71
CA VAL A 187 22.33 21.46 -13.66
C VAL A 187 21.85 22.68 -14.44
N VAL A 188 22.49 22.96 -15.57
CA VAL A 188 21.98 23.96 -16.53
C VAL A 188 20.83 23.33 -17.33
N PHE A 189 19.59 23.62 -16.93
CA PHE A 189 18.43 23.27 -17.73
C PHE A 189 18.37 24.13 -19.00
N ALA A 190 18.15 23.53 -20.16
CA ALA A 190 17.89 24.29 -21.38
C ALA A 190 16.64 25.17 -21.18
N GLY A 191 16.84 26.49 -21.11
CA GLY A 191 15.77 27.45 -20.82
C GLY A 191 15.48 27.72 -19.33
N GLY A 192 16.30 27.22 -18.40
CA GLY A 192 16.20 27.56 -16.97
C GLY A 192 15.04 26.91 -16.21
N MET A 193 14.41 25.85 -16.75
CA MET A 193 13.23 25.21 -16.15
C MET A 193 13.32 23.67 -16.20
N LEU A 194 12.75 22.99 -15.20
CA LEU A 194 12.66 21.53 -15.15
C LEU A 194 12.02 20.96 -16.43
N PRO A 195 12.43 19.77 -16.93
CA PRO A 195 11.94 19.21 -18.19
C PRO A 195 10.41 19.09 -18.30
N ALA A 196 9.72 18.94 -17.17
CA ALA A 196 8.26 18.87 -17.10
C ALA A 196 7.53 20.21 -17.37
N HIS A 197 8.27 21.31 -17.46
CA HIS A 197 7.73 22.67 -17.61
C HIS A 197 8.26 23.40 -18.84
N ALA A 198 9.14 22.78 -19.64
CA ALA A 198 9.50 23.32 -20.93
C ALA A 198 8.30 23.18 -21.89
N PRO A 199 7.89 24.22 -22.62
CA PRO A 199 6.84 24.09 -23.61
C PRO A 199 7.35 23.19 -24.74
N ALA A 200 6.86 21.96 -24.80
CA ALA A 200 7.16 21.05 -25.90
C ALA A 200 6.55 21.63 -27.18
N ALA A 201 7.39 22.03 -28.14
CA ALA A 201 6.95 22.15 -29.52
C ALA A 201 6.45 20.77 -29.98
N PRO A 202 5.32 20.66 -30.70
CA PRO A 202 4.78 19.37 -31.09
C PRO A 202 5.74 18.70 -32.07
N ALA A 203 6.40 17.63 -31.63
CA ALA A 203 7.06 16.71 -32.54
C ALA A 203 5.97 15.88 -33.24
N GLU A 204 5.84 16.02 -34.57
CA GLU A 204 5.07 15.09 -35.37
C GLU A 204 5.61 13.67 -35.17
N VAL A 205 4.80 12.81 -34.55
CA VAL A 205 5.10 11.39 -34.42
C VAL A 205 4.70 10.71 -35.73
N ILE A 206 5.67 10.49 -36.62
CA ILE A 206 5.48 9.60 -37.76
C ILE A 206 5.67 8.16 -37.25
N LEU A 207 4.56 7.47 -36.99
CA LEU A 207 4.55 6.03 -36.70
C LEU A 207 4.89 5.25 -37.98
N ALA A 208 6.00 4.52 -37.98
CA ALA A 208 6.28 3.56 -39.03
C ALA A 208 5.22 2.43 -39.00
N PRO A 209 4.71 1.97 -40.15
CA PRO A 209 3.72 0.90 -40.17
C PRO A 209 4.34 -0.43 -39.71
N ALA A 210 3.62 -1.15 -38.85
CA ALA A 210 4.00 -2.48 -38.38
C ALA A 210 4.01 -3.50 -39.54
N PRO A 211 4.91 -4.50 -39.52
CA PRO A 211 4.90 -5.54 -40.53
C PRO A 211 3.63 -6.40 -40.40
N SER A 212 2.97 -6.67 -41.53
CA SER A 212 1.78 -7.51 -41.60
C SER A 212 2.13 -8.95 -41.21
N SER A 213 1.79 -9.34 -39.99
CA SER A 213 1.67 -10.74 -39.59
C SER A 213 0.21 -11.15 -39.69
N GLY A 214 -0.02 -12.36 -40.22
CA GLY A 214 -1.29 -12.83 -40.74
C GLY A 214 -2.40 -12.90 -39.69
N GLU A 215 -3.63 -12.85 -40.19
CA GLU A 215 -4.87 -12.89 -39.44
C GLU A 215 -4.89 -14.06 -38.44
N SER A 216 -4.72 -13.74 -37.17
CA SER A 216 -5.25 -14.54 -36.07
C SER A 216 -6.37 -13.74 -35.42
N ARG A 217 -7.54 -14.38 -35.23
CA ARG A 217 -8.71 -13.78 -34.60
C ARG A 217 -8.30 -13.15 -33.26
N PRO A 218 -8.72 -11.92 -32.94
CA PRO A 218 -8.40 -11.31 -31.67
C PRO A 218 -8.98 -12.16 -30.54
N ALA A 219 -8.12 -12.54 -29.60
CA ALA A 219 -8.57 -13.05 -28.30
C ALA A 219 -9.46 -11.97 -27.67
N GLU A 220 -10.65 -12.35 -27.19
CA GLU A 220 -11.51 -11.45 -26.45
C GLU A 220 -10.71 -10.87 -25.28
N ALA A 221 -10.55 -9.55 -25.28
CA ALA A 221 -9.88 -8.85 -24.20
C ALA A 221 -10.71 -9.08 -22.93
N VAL A 222 -10.11 -9.76 -21.94
CA VAL A 222 -10.63 -9.79 -20.57
C VAL A 222 -10.35 -8.41 -19.96
N GLY A 223 -11.10 -7.41 -20.41
CA GLY A 223 -10.89 -6.01 -20.06
C GLY A 223 -11.78 -5.60 -18.90
N GLY A 224 -11.19 -5.32 -17.74
CA GLY A 224 -11.84 -4.49 -16.73
C GLY A 224 -12.13 -3.08 -17.27
N PRO A 225 -12.89 -2.26 -16.53
CA PRO A 225 -13.13 -0.86 -16.87
C PRO A 225 -11.83 -0.13 -17.25
N PRO A 226 -11.85 0.75 -18.28
CA PRO A 226 -10.75 1.63 -18.59
C PRO A 226 -10.22 2.37 -17.35
N LEU A 227 -8.89 2.53 -17.23
CA LEU A 227 -8.27 3.23 -16.10
C LEU A 227 -8.92 4.60 -15.80
N LYS A 228 -9.30 5.34 -16.84
CA LYS A 228 -9.98 6.64 -16.74
C LYS A 228 -11.29 6.59 -15.93
N ASP A 229 -12.00 5.46 -15.94
CA ASP A 229 -13.27 5.34 -15.25
C ASP A 229 -13.02 5.23 -13.73
N TYR A 230 -11.93 4.57 -13.32
CA TYR A 230 -11.48 4.59 -11.92
C TYR A 230 -10.94 5.94 -11.46
N LEU A 231 -10.34 6.73 -12.37
CA LEU A 231 -9.79 8.06 -12.05
C LEU A 231 -10.88 9.10 -11.82
N LEU A 232 -11.96 9.06 -12.62
CA LEU A 232 -13.12 9.94 -12.44
C LEU A 232 -13.77 9.72 -11.06
N ASP A 233 -13.87 8.47 -10.61
CA ASP A 233 -14.38 8.13 -9.28
C ASP A 233 -13.47 8.64 -8.15
N LEU A 234 -12.15 8.73 -8.37
CA LEU A 234 -11.20 9.32 -7.41
C LEU A 234 -11.31 10.84 -7.35
N GLU A 235 -11.42 11.51 -8.50
CA GLU A 235 -11.55 12.96 -8.60
C GLU A 235 -12.84 13.47 -7.96
N GLN A 236 -13.96 12.77 -8.17
CA GLN A 236 -15.25 13.11 -7.55
C GLN A 236 -15.17 13.05 -6.01
N GLU A 237 -14.43 12.09 -5.45
CA GLU A 237 -14.30 11.94 -4.00
C GLU A 237 -13.43 12.98 -3.31
N PHE A 238 -12.37 13.44 -3.96
CA PHE A 238 -11.59 14.56 -3.45
C PHE A 238 -12.42 15.85 -3.42
N GLN A 239 -13.44 15.99 -4.26
CA GLN A 239 -14.35 17.13 -4.24
C GLN A 239 -15.34 17.03 -3.08
N ASP A 240 -15.97 15.87 -2.89
CA ASP A 240 -16.99 15.68 -1.84
C ASP A 240 -16.42 15.84 -0.41
N GLN A 241 -15.18 15.37 -0.15
CA GLN A 241 -14.52 15.54 1.15
C GLN A 241 -14.13 17.01 1.46
N ASN A 242 -13.94 17.84 0.43
CA ASN A 242 -13.62 19.26 0.60
C ASN A 242 -14.85 20.13 0.87
N ASP A 243 -16.04 19.68 0.47
CA ASP A 243 -17.29 20.40 0.67
C ASP A 243 -17.97 20.07 2.02
N GLU A 244 -17.74 18.88 2.59
CA GLU A 244 -18.18 18.54 3.95
C GLU A 244 -17.40 19.27 5.07
N GLY A 245 -16.28 19.92 4.74
CA GLY A 245 -15.52 20.79 5.65
C GLY A 245 -16.02 22.24 5.72
N LYS A 246 -17.11 22.58 5.02
CA LYS A 246 -17.73 23.91 4.99
C LYS A 246 -19.19 23.88 5.47
N VAL A 247 -19.44 23.46 6.70
CA VAL A 247 -20.68 23.77 7.43
C VAL A 247 -20.36 24.12 8.87
#